data_AF-A0A976LMF9-F1
#
_entry.id   AF-A0A976LMF9-F1
#
_cell.length_a   1.000
_cell.length_b   1.000
_cell.length_c   1.000
_cell.angle_alpha   90.00
_cell.angle_beta   90.00
_cell.angle_gamma   90.00
#
_symmetry.space_group_name_H-M   'P 1'
#
loop_
_entity.id
_entity.type
_entity.pdbx_description
1 polymer ?
#
loop_
_entity_poly.entity_id
_entity_poly.type
_entity_poly.pdbx_seq_one_letter_code
_entity_poly.pdbx_strand_id
1 'polypeptide(L)'
;MRIAMANNYYFLKGGAERVMFEEKKILEAHGHQVPVFSQAHPHNEYSKFSDYYSPFKDWRHTSRLQKIPTALNIMYDRRTARGFNRFLEAADSNIVHAHNIYGGLTTSILDVAQRKGVPVVMTLHDYKLI
;
A
#
# COMPACT_ATOMS: atom_id res chain seq x y z
N MET A 1 -9.70 6.81 -15.70
CA MET A 1 -9.17 5.45 -15.41
C MET A 1 -9.27 5.17 -13.91
N ARG A 2 -9.10 3.92 -13.48
CA ARG A 2 -9.03 3.52 -12.07
C ARG A 2 -7.58 3.23 -11.68
N ILE A 3 -7.03 4.01 -10.75
CA ILE A 3 -5.61 4.00 -10.34
C ILE A 3 -5.54 3.55 -8.88
N ALA A 4 -5.11 2.32 -8.63
CA ALA A 4 -4.93 1.80 -7.29
C ALA A 4 -3.66 2.38 -6.66
N MET A 5 -3.79 3.35 -5.76
CA MET A 5 -2.66 3.83 -4.98
C MET A 5 -2.39 2.90 -3.79
N ALA A 6 -1.12 2.57 -3.56
CA ALA A 6 -0.70 1.76 -2.43
C ALA A 6 0.35 2.49 -1.60
N ASN A 7 0.05 2.68 -0.32
CA ASN A 7 0.96 3.32 0.64
C ASN A 7 0.75 2.74 2.04
N ASN A 8 1.81 2.69 2.85
CA ASN A 8 1.73 2.14 4.21
C ASN A 8 0.65 2.78 5.09
N TYR A 9 0.36 4.07 4.86
CA TYR A 9 -0.59 4.86 5.64
C TYR A 9 -1.53 5.63 4.71
N TYR A 10 -2.80 5.70 5.08
CA TYR A 10 -3.79 6.55 4.42
C TYR A 10 -4.20 7.71 5.34
N PHE A 11 -3.20 8.39 5.90
CA PHE A 11 -3.33 9.65 6.62
C PHE A 11 -1.99 10.39 6.52
N LEU A 12 -1.99 11.69 6.81
CA LEU A 12 -0.78 12.48 6.71
C LEU A 12 0.22 12.14 7.84
N LYS A 13 1.17 11.24 7.55
CA LYS A 13 2.26 10.89 8.47
C LYS A 13 3.57 11.62 8.16
N GLY A 14 3.90 11.80 6.88
CA GLY A 14 5.12 12.47 6.43
C GLY A 14 5.08 12.90 4.97
N GLY A 15 6.26 13.09 4.39
CA GLY A 15 6.42 13.59 3.01
C GLY A 15 5.86 12.66 1.94
N ALA A 16 6.04 11.34 2.09
CA ALA A 16 5.52 10.36 1.13
C ALA A 16 3.99 10.41 1.04
N GLU A 17 3.33 10.50 2.19
CA GLU A 17 1.88 10.64 2.24
C GLU A 17 1.42 11.98 1.67
N ARG A 18 2.14 13.08 1.96
CA ARG A 18 1.84 14.40 1.36
C ARG A 18 1.83 14.31 -0.17
N VAL A 19 2.88 13.73 -0.77
CA VAL A 19 2.98 13.59 -2.23
C VAL A 19 1.82 12.75 -2.76
N MET A 20 1.56 11.58 -2.17
CA MET A 20 0.45 10.71 -2.56
C MET A 20 -0.90 11.43 -2.51
N PHE A 21 -1.19 12.17 -1.43
CA PHE A 21 -2.47 12.87 -1.28
C PHE A 21 -2.65 14.00 -2.30
N GLU A 22 -1.62 14.80 -2.57
CA GLU A 22 -1.72 15.85 -3.58
C GLU A 22 -1.84 15.27 -5.00
N GLU A 23 -1.10 14.19 -5.30
CA GLU A 23 -1.24 13.49 -6.57
C GLU A 23 -2.63 12.88 -6.75
N LYS A 24 -3.17 12.23 -5.71
CA LYS A 24 -4.52 11.70 -5.68
C LYS A 24 -5.55 12.77 -6.06
N LYS A 25 -5.48 13.95 -5.41
CA LYS A 25 -6.39 15.08 -5.70
C LYS A 25 -6.29 15.53 -7.15
N ILE A 26 -5.08 15.65 -7.69
CA ILE A 26 -4.87 16.05 -9.09
C ILE A 26 -5.48 15.02 -10.04
N LEU A 27 -5.22 13.73 -9.82
CA LEU A 27 -5.79 12.66 -10.65
C LEU A 27 -7.32 12.63 -10.58
N GLU A 28 -7.90 12.79 -9.39
CA GLU A 28 -9.36 12.85 -9.23
C GLU A 28 -9.97 14.08 -9.92
N ALA A 29 -9.31 15.23 -9.84
CA ALA A 29 -9.73 16.45 -10.55
C ALA A 29 -9.74 16.27 -12.08
N HIS A 30 -8.92 15.35 -12.61
CA HIS A 30 -8.90 14.97 -14.02
C HIS A 30 -9.82 13.78 -14.35
N GLY A 31 -10.74 13.41 -13.46
CA GLY A 31 -11.76 12.39 -13.69
C GLY A 31 -11.27 10.95 -13.52
N HIS A 32 -10.10 10.74 -12.91
CA HIS A 32 -9.65 9.40 -12.51
C HIS A 32 -10.30 8.99 -11.18
N GLN A 33 -10.51 7.69 -10.99
CA GLN A 33 -10.90 7.13 -9.70
C GLN A 33 -9.66 6.58 -9.03
N VAL A 34 -9.36 6.99 -7.80
CA VAL A 34 -8.08 6.69 -7.15
C VAL A 34 -8.31 5.97 -5.82
N PRO A 35 -8.72 4.69 -5.85
CA PRO A 35 -8.85 3.89 -4.63
C PRO A 35 -7.50 3.67 -3.95
N VAL A 36 -7.46 3.78 -2.63
CA VAL A 36 -6.22 3.65 -1.85
C VAL A 36 -6.23 2.38 -1.01
N PHE A 37 -5.15 1.61 -1.12
CA PHE A 37 -4.82 0.48 -0.28
C PHE A 37 -3.75 0.85 0.73
N SER A 38 -3.98 0.54 2.00
CA SER A 38 -3.02 0.81 3.08
C SER A 38 -3.07 -0.25 4.18
N GLN A 39 -2.29 -0.05 5.25
CA GLN A 39 -2.49 -0.80 6.49
C GLN A 39 -3.73 -0.30 7.20
N ALA A 40 -4.39 -1.16 7.99
CA ALA A 40 -5.53 -0.82 8.84
C ALA A 40 -5.09 0.03 10.05
N HIS A 41 -4.69 1.28 9.82
CA HIS A 41 -4.23 2.20 10.85
C HIS A 41 -5.41 3.02 11.42
N PRO A 42 -5.50 3.25 12.75
CA PRO A 42 -6.62 3.97 13.36
C PRO A 42 -6.82 5.40 12.88
N HIS A 43 -5.75 6.07 12.43
CA HIS A 43 -5.80 7.45 11.93
C HIS A 43 -6.08 7.56 10.44
N ASN A 44 -6.22 6.44 9.72
CA ASN A 44 -6.52 6.51 8.29
C ASN A 44 -7.81 7.28 8.03
N GLU A 45 -7.83 8.01 6.92
CA GLU A 45 -9.06 8.53 6.34
C GLU A 45 -10.02 7.37 6.03
N TYR A 46 -11.31 7.67 6.11
CA TYR A 46 -12.34 6.72 5.73
C TYR A 46 -12.18 6.30 4.27
N SER A 47 -12.33 5.00 4.01
CA SER A 47 -12.38 4.44 2.67
C SER A 47 -13.33 3.27 2.66
N LYS A 48 -14.18 3.18 1.63
CA LYS A 48 -15.02 2.00 1.39
C LYS A 48 -14.22 0.71 1.17
N PHE A 49 -12.91 0.82 1.00
CA PHE A 49 -11.99 -0.30 0.81
C PHE A 49 -11.25 -0.72 2.08
N SER A 50 -11.56 -0.11 3.25
CA SER A 50 -10.87 -0.37 4.51
C SER A 50 -10.86 -1.85 4.91
N ASP A 51 -11.90 -2.60 4.55
CA ASP A 51 -12.05 -4.03 4.89
C ASP A 51 -11.05 -4.94 4.16
N TYR A 52 -10.36 -4.41 3.16
CA TYR A 52 -9.31 -5.13 2.44
C TYR A 52 -7.91 -4.86 3.00
N TYR A 53 -7.76 -3.86 3.87
CA TYR A 53 -6.47 -3.33 4.27
C TYR A 53 -5.57 -4.37 4.93
N SER A 54 -4.26 -4.17 4.74
CA SER A 54 -3.25 -5.00 5.38
C SER A 54 -3.37 -4.88 6.91
N PRO A 55 -3.21 -5.97 7.67
CA PRO A 55 -3.09 -5.87 9.12
C PRO A 55 -1.99 -4.87 9.51
N PHE A 56 -2.30 -4.00 10.47
CA PHE A 56 -1.33 -3.01 10.94
C PHE A 56 -0.21 -3.68 11.74
N LYS A 57 1.03 -3.32 11.41
CA LYS A 57 2.24 -3.79 12.09
C LYS A 57 2.87 -2.63 12.85
N ASP A 58 2.78 -2.62 14.18
CA ASP A 58 3.50 -1.64 15.00
C ASP A 58 4.89 -2.17 15.39
N TRP A 59 5.89 -1.74 14.64
CA TRP A 59 7.29 -2.10 14.89
C TRP A 59 7.92 -1.37 16.09
N ARG A 60 7.25 -0.39 16.69
CA ARG A 60 7.79 0.35 17.86
C ARG A 60 7.68 -0.46 19.16
N HIS A 61 6.76 -1.41 19.23
CA HIS A 61 6.48 -2.20 20.43
C HIS A 61 6.93 -3.67 20.33
N THR A 62 7.61 -4.07 19.25
CA THR A 62 8.14 -5.43 19.13
C THR A 62 9.37 -5.63 20.02
N SER A 63 9.26 -6.53 21.00
CA SER A 63 10.35 -6.90 21.92
C SER A 63 11.59 -7.36 21.16
N ARG A 64 12.79 -7.00 21.65
CA ARG A 64 14.10 -7.34 21.04
C ARG A 64 14.33 -8.84 20.79
N LEU A 65 13.57 -9.71 21.47
CA LEU A 65 13.61 -11.18 21.36
C LEU A 65 12.75 -11.78 20.24
N GLN A 66 11.84 -10.99 19.62
CA GLN A 66 11.12 -11.37 18.40
C GLN A 66 11.84 -10.91 17.13
N LYS A 67 13.08 -10.42 17.28
CA LYS A 67 13.95 -10.08 16.16
C LYS A 67 14.47 -11.38 15.56
N ILE A 68 13.85 -11.78 14.46
CA ILE A 68 14.25 -12.80 13.47
C ILE A 68 13.57 -14.16 13.71
N PRO A 69 12.96 -14.78 12.67
CA PRO A 69 13.17 -14.58 11.24
C PRO A 69 12.31 -13.39 10.78
N THR A 70 12.68 -12.50 9.86
CA THR A 70 13.32 -12.78 8.58
C THR A 70 13.25 -11.46 7.79
N ALA A 71 14.32 -11.05 7.10
CA ALA A 71 14.17 -10.12 5.98
C ALA A 71 13.05 -10.58 5.02
N LEU A 72 12.86 -11.90 4.86
CA LEU A 72 11.81 -12.53 4.05
C LEU A 72 10.36 -12.24 4.49
N ASN A 73 10.04 -12.11 5.80
CA ASN A 73 8.67 -11.78 6.26
C ASN A 73 8.35 -10.28 6.12
N ILE A 74 9.39 -9.43 6.14
CA ILE A 74 9.27 -8.02 5.72
C ILE A 74 9.03 -7.95 4.19
N MET A 75 9.50 -8.94 3.44
CA MET A 75 9.27 -9.02 2.00
C MET A 75 7.87 -9.55 1.67
N TYR A 76 7.35 -10.59 2.34
CA TYR A 76 6.09 -11.23 1.91
C TYR A 76 5.11 -11.57 3.05
N ASP A 77 3.96 -10.87 3.10
CA ASP A 77 2.83 -11.19 3.98
C ASP A 77 1.63 -11.71 3.18
N ARG A 78 1.27 -12.99 3.39
CA ARG A 78 0.15 -13.63 2.69
C ARG A 78 -1.20 -12.98 3.00
N ARG A 79 -1.38 -12.37 4.17
CA ARG A 79 -2.61 -11.64 4.51
C ARG A 79 -2.72 -10.37 3.70
N THR A 80 -1.62 -9.64 3.56
CA THR A 80 -1.55 -8.45 2.71
C THR A 80 -1.78 -8.80 1.25
N ALA A 81 -1.16 -9.88 0.75
CA ALA A 81 -1.39 -10.38 -0.60
C ALA A 81 -2.89 -10.67 -0.86
N ARG A 82 -3.55 -11.40 0.06
CA ARG A 82 -4.98 -11.71 -0.05
C ARG A 82 -5.87 -10.47 0.01
N GLY A 83 -5.58 -9.56 0.95
CA GLY A 83 -6.29 -8.28 1.06
C GLY A 83 -6.17 -7.47 -0.21
N PHE A 84 -4.94 -7.33 -0.73
CA PHE A 84 -4.66 -6.59 -1.95
C PHE A 84 -5.29 -7.23 -3.19
N ASN A 85 -5.32 -8.56 -3.29
CA ASN A 85 -6.01 -9.27 -4.37
C ASN A 85 -7.50 -8.92 -4.41
N ARG A 86 -8.17 -9.02 -3.25
CA ARG A 86 -9.60 -8.67 -3.11
C ARG A 86 -9.85 -7.18 -3.36
N PHE A 87 -8.94 -6.32 -2.90
CA PHE A 87 -8.97 -4.89 -3.18
C PHE A 87 -8.90 -4.61 -4.68
N LEU A 88 -7.94 -5.19 -5.40
CA LEU A 88 -7.81 -4.97 -6.84
C LEU A 88 -9.02 -5.49 -7.63
N GLU A 89 -9.64 -6.59 -7.20
CA GLU A 89 -10.89 -7.09 -7.78
C GLU A 89 -12.05 -6.14 -7.54
N ALA A 90 -12.23 -5.67 -6.30
CA ALA A 90 -13.33 -4.77 -5.94
C ALA A 90 -13.15 -3.36 -6.53
N ALA A 91 -11.92 -2.89 -6.62
CA ALA A 91 -11.57 -1.61 -7.20
C ALA A 91 -11.58 -1.65 -8.75
N ASP A 92 -11.32 -2.83 -9.34
CA ASP A 92 -11.21 -3.04 -10.79
C ASP A 92 -10.24 -2.03 -11.41
N SER A 93 -9.02 -1.99 -10.86
CA SER A 93 -8.02 -0.97 -11.18
C SER A 93 -7.23 -1.30 -12.45
N ASN A 94 -6.98 -0.28 -13.28
CA ASN A 94 -6.23 -0.43 -14.53
C ASN A 94 -4.71 -0.42 -14.32
N ILE A 95 -4.25 0.18 -13.22
CA ILE A 95 -2.84 0.37 -12.88
C ILE A 95 -2.70 0.50 -11.36
N VAL A 96 -1.58 0.03 -10.82
CA VAL A 96 -1.17 0.26 -9.43
C VAL A 96 -0.09 1.33 -9.38
N HIS A 97 -0.23 2.30 -8.48
CA HIS A 97 0.80 3.27 -8.16
C HIS A 97 1.28 3.07 -6.73
N ALA A 98 2.48 2.51 -6.58
CA ALA A 98 3.11 2.26 -5.28
C ALA A 98 3.96 3.46 -4.83
N HIS A 99 3.75 3.91 -3.59
CA HIS A 99 4.54 4.97 -2.96
C HIS A 99 5.50 4.39 -1.91
N ASN A 100 5.13 4.40 -0.63
CA ASN A 100 5.95 3.89 0.45
C ASN A 100 5.34 2.57 0.96
N ILE A 101 5.70 1.45 0.32
CA ILE A 101 5.13 0.12 0.59
C ILE A 101 6.02 -0.74 1.52
N TYR A 102 7.26 -0.30 1.76
CA TYR A 102 8.24 -1.04 2.54
C TYR A 102 7.94 -1.00 4.04
N GLY A 103 8.13 -2.12 4.73
CA GLY A 103 7.93 -2.20 6.18
C GLY A 103 6.47 -2.28 6.65
N GLY A 104 5.49 -1.94 5.82
CA GLY A 104 4.06 -2.13 6.12
C GLY A 104 3.38 -3.12 5.18
N LEU A 105 3.16 -2.70 3.92
CA LEU A 105 2.45 -3.48 2.90
C LEU A 105 3.25 -4.64 2.29
N THR A 106 4.58 -4.58 2.36
CA THR A 106 5.51 -5.58 1.81
C THR A 106 5.49 -5.67 0.27
N THR A 107 6.45 -6.38 -0.33
CA THR A 107 6.52 -6.57 -1.79
C THR A 107 5.48 -7.57 -2.32
N SER A 108 4.68 -8.19 -1.43
CA SER A 108 3.62 -9.13 -1.79
C SER A 108 2.55 -8.53 -2.69
N ILE A 109 2.28 -7.22 -2.57
CA ILE A 109 1.33 -6.52 -3.43
C ILE A 109 1.81 -6.45 -4.89
N LEU A 110 3.13 -6.43 -5.13
CA LEU A 110 3.71 -6.39 -6.48
C LEU A 110 3.53 -7.74 -7.17
N ASP A 111 3.77 -8.83 -6.44
CA ASP A 111 3.52 -10.19 -6.90
C ASP A 111 2.04 -10.42 -7.25
N VAL A 112 1.11 -9.92 -6.44
CA VAL A 112 -0.33 -9.97 -6.77
C VAL A 112 -0.65 -9.15 -8.03
N ALA A 113 -0.12 -7.93 -8.16
CA ALA A 113 -0.34 -7.11 -9.35
C ALA A 113 0.19 -7.80 -10.62
N GLN A 114 1.39 -8.37 -10.55
CA GLN A 114 2.01 -9.14 -11.64
C GLN A 114 1.13 -10.34 -12.05
N ARG A 115 0.67 -11.15 -11.09
CA ARG A 115 -0.20 -12.31 -11.38
C ARG A 115 -1.54 -11.92 -11.99
N LYS A 116 -2.07 -10.75 -11.64
CA LYS A 116 -3.31 -10.21 -12.24
C LYS A 116 -3.07 -9.51 -13.58
N GLY A 117 -1.82 -9.36 -14.02
CA GLY A 117 -1.49 -8.59 -15.22
C GLY A 117 -1.78 -7.09 -15.10
N VAL A 118 -1.86 -6.55 -13.87
CA VAL A 118 -2.07 -5.12 -13.64
C VAL A 118 -0.70 -4.43 -13.60
N PRO A 119 -0.43 -3.45 -14.49
CA PRO A 119 0.84 -2.74 -14.49
C PRO A 119 1.07 -1.97 -13.19
N VAL A 120 2.34 -1.80 -12.81
CA VAL A 120 2.74 -1.09 -11.60
C VAL A 120 3.70 0.04 -11.94
N VAL A 121 3.41 1.24 -11.43
CA VAL A 121 4.34 2.37 -11.35
C VAL A 121 4.74 2.54 -9.89
N MET A 122 6.01 2.79 -9.62
CA MET A 122 6.52 2.95 -8.26
C MET A 122 7.30 4.25 -8.14
N THR A 123 6.91 5.08 -7.17
CA THR A 123 7.65 6.28 -6.77
C THR A 123 8.51 5.94 -5.56
N LEU A 124 9.84 6.06 -5.71
CA LEU A 124 10.77 5.89 -4.60
C LEU A 124 10.84 7.17 -3.78
N HIS A 125 10.28 7.13 -2.57
CA HIS A 125 10.34 8.24 -1.61
C HIS A 125 11.58 8.20 -0.72
N ASP A 126 12.29 7.08 -0.74
CA ASP A 126 13.49 6.82 0.04
C ASP A 126 14.43 5.89 -0.72
N TYR A 127 15.69 5.86 -0.27
CA TYR A 127 16.75 5.06 -0.87
C TYR A 127 16.77 3.61 -0.36
N LYS A 128 15.69 3.06 0.22
CA LYS A 128 15.71 1.69 0.77
C LYS A 128 16.05 0.61 -0.27
N LEU A 129 15.86 0.90 -1.55
CA LEU A 129 16.17 0.01 -2.66
C LEU A 129 17.54 0.23 -3.31
N ILE A 130 18.30 1.27 -2.91
CA ILE A 130 19.59 1.65 -3.48
C ILE A 130 20.65 1.49 -2.39
#